data_AF-A0A1T5FQ88-F1
#
_entry.id   AF-A0A1T5FQ88-F1
#
_cell.length_a   1.000
_cell.length_b   1.000
_cell.length_c   1.000
_cell.angle_alpha   90.00
_cell.angle_beta   90.00
_cell.angle_gamma   90.00
#
_symmetry.space_group_name_H-M   'P 1'
#
loop_
_entity.id
_entity.type
_entity.pdbx_description
1 polymer ?
#
loop_
_entity_poly.entity_id
_entity_poly.type
_entity_poly.pdbx_seq_one_letter_code
_entity_poly.pdbx_strand_id
1 'polypeptide(L)'
;MDDNDYLELIKLVTARLVQNGFPEIADENLYGTTDDDGRFRLAAPYQRLLQMLKAFERQLKITDAETYAKALGIINNRLRRGYVERVEVEPADGETIRRSYFLSELPNRQAVRSELNSLIARLHDTREGA
;
A
#
# COMPACT_ATOMS: atom_id res chain seq x y z
N MET A 1 -23.44 4.18 1.05
CA MET A 1 -23.05 2.83 0.63
C MET A 1 -23.21 1.92 1.81
N ASP A 2 -23.79 0.74 1.59
CA ASP A 2 -23.97 -0.26 2.64
C ASP A 2 -22.86 -1.32 2.61
N ASP A 3 -22.93 -2.27 3.53
CA ASP A 3 -21.94 -3.35 3.64
C ASP A 3 -21.92 -4.26 2.40
N ASN A 4 -23.03 -4.42 1.68
CA ASN A 4 -23.06 -5.20 0.44
C ASN A 4 -22.31 -4.49 -0.68
N ASP A 5 -22.47 -3.17 -0.81
CA ASP A 5 -21.71 -2.37 -1.77
C ASP A 5 -20.20 -2.52 -1.54
N TYR A 6 -19.76 -2.48 -0.27
CA TYR A 6 -18.35 -2.65 0.07
C TYR A 6 -17.84 -4.07 -0.20
N LEU A 7 -18.66 -5.10 0.02
CA LEU A 7 -18.29 -6.49 -0.30
C LEU A 7 -18.12 -6.69 -1.82
N GLU A 8 -18.96 -6.09 -2.65
CA GLU A 8 -18.80 -6.12 -4.12
C GLU A 8 -17.51 -5.41 -4.56
N LEU A 9 -17.20 -4.25 -3.96
CA LEU A 9 -15.93 -3.57 -4.22
C LEU A 9 -14.73 -4.40 -3.79
N ILE A 10 -14.79 -5.07 -2.63
CA ILE A 10 -13.73 -5.96 -2.17
C ILE A 10 -13.47 -7.06 -3.19
N LYS A 11 -14.51 -7.75 -3.68
CA LYS A 11 -14.36 -8.79 -4.71
C LYS A 11 -13.63 -8.27 -5.96
N LEU A 12 -14.03 -7.07 -6.42
CA LEU A 12 -13.41 -6.44 -7.58
C LEU A 12 -11.93 -6.08 -7.33
N VAL A 13 -11.62 -5.52 -6.16
CA VAL A 13 -10.25 -5.17 -5.77
C VAL A 13 -9.39 -6.43 -5.62
N THR A 14 -9.88 -7.47 -4.95
CA THR A 14 -9.21 -8.77 -4.79
C THR A 14 -8.86 -9.36 -6.16
N ALA A 15 -9.83 -9.45 -7.08
CA ALA A 15 -9.59 -9.96 -8.42
C ALA A 15 -8.51 -9.14 -9.16
N ARG A 16 -8.53 -7.81 -9.02
CA ARG A 16 -7.56 -6.95 -9.68
C ARG A 16 -6.17 -7.07 -9.08
N LEU A 17 -6.04 -7.18 -7.76
CA LEU A 17 -4.77 -7.38 -7.08
C LEU A 17 -4.12 -8.70 -7.50
N VAL A 18 -4.88 -9.80 -7.53
CA VAL A 18 -4.38 -11.10 -7.99
C VAL A 18 -3.91 -11.02 -9.46
N GLN A 19 -4.73 -10.43 -10.34
CA GLN A 19 -4.38 -10.25 -11.76
C GLN A 19 -3.10 -9.43 -11.97
N ASN A 20 -2.79 -8.51 -11.07
CA ASN A 20 -1.61 -7.64 -11.17
C ASN A 20 -0.42 -8.17 -10.32
N GLY A 21 -0.50 -9.39 -9.80
CA GLY A 21 0.61 -10.03 -9.10
C GLY A 21 0.79 -9.63 -7.64
N PHE A 22 -0.29 -9.20 -6.97
CA PHE A 22 -0.32 -8.88 -5.54
C PHE A 22 -1.27 -9.80 -4.74
N PRO A 23 -1.17 -11.14 -4.87
CA PRO A 23 -2.05 -12.07 -4.16
C PRO A 23 -1.94 -11.95 -2.64
N GLU A 24 -0.79 -11.53 -2.11
CA GLU A 24 -0.58 -11.30 -0.68
C GLU A 24 -1.42 -10.14 -0.15
N ILE A 25 -1.67 -9.11 -0.95
CA ILE A 25 -2.56 -8.01 -0.56
C ILE A 25 -4.03 -8.42 -0.72
N ALA A 26 -4.30 -9.36 -1.63
CA ALA A 26 -5.64 -9.86 -1.90
C ALA A 26 -6.16 -10.84 -0.83
N ASP A 27 -5.29 -11.36 0.04
CA ASP A 27 -5.70 -12.29 1.11
C ASP A 27 -6.55 -11.59 2.17
N GLU A 28 -7.85 -11.90 2.16
CA GLU A 28 -8.82 -11.31 3.08
C GLU A 28 -8.53 -11.62 4.56
N ASN A 29 -7.81 -12.72 4.84
CA ASN A 29 -7.46 -13.13 6.20
C ASN A 29 -6.45 -12.20 6.87
N LEU A 30 -5.81 -11.31 6.11
CA LEU A 30 -4.92 -10.28 6.66
C LEU A 30 -5.70 -9.08 7.27
N TYR A 31 -7.00 -8.99 7.02
CA TYR A 31 -7.83 -7.84 7.38
C TYR A 31 -8.85 -8.20 8.46
N GLY A 32 -8.38 -8.88 9.49
CA GLY A 32 -9.17 -9.24 10.66
C GLY A 32 -8.32 -9.21 11.93
N THR A 33 -8.97 -9.52 13.05
CA THR A 33 -8.34 -9.59 14.36
C THR A 33 -8.80 -10.84 15.07
N THR A 34 -7.90 -11.44 15.84
CA THR A 34 -8.25 -12.50 16.78
C THR A 34 -8.72 -11.86 18.08
N ASP A 35 -9.92 -12.25 18.55
CA ASP A 35 -10.42 -11.81 19.85
C ASP A 35 -9.71 -12.53 21.02
N ASP A 36 -9.94 -12.07 22.24
CA ASP A 36 -9.32 -12.62 23.46
C ASP A 36 -9.65 -14.11 23.67
N ASP A 37 -10.74 -14.60 23.07
CA ASP A 37 -11.15 -16.01 23.07
C ASP A 37 -10.46 -16.85 21.97
N GLY A 38 -9.53 -16.24 21.22
CA GLY A 38 -8.79 -16.91 20.15
C GLY A 38 -9.56 -17.06 18.84
N ARG A 39 -10.71 -16.39 18.67
CA ARG A 39 -11.52 -16.47 17.45
C ARG A 39 -11.15 -15.35 16.50
N PHE A 40 -10.74 -15.72 15.29
CA PHE A 40 -10.48 -14.77 14.22
C PHE A 40 -11.80 -14.21 13.66
N ARG A 41 -11.89 -12.88 13.55
CA ARG A 41 -13.00 -12.19 12.90
C ARG A 41 -12.48 -11.19 11.90
N LEU A 42 -13.04 -11.24 10.69
CA LEU A 42 -12.83 -10.24 9.67
C LEU A 42 -13.32 -8.88 10.15
N ALA A 43 -12.60 -7.82 9.80
CA ALA A 43 -13.05 -6.47 10.05
C ALA A 43 -14.32 -6.16 9.23
N ALA A 44 -15.02 -5.07 9.56
CA ALA A 44 -16.19 -4.65 8.79
C ALA A 44 -15.81 -4.41 7.31
N PRO A 45 -16.71 -4.66 6.33
CA PRO A 45 -16.40 -4.58 4.90
C PRO A 45 -15.70 -3.28 4.48
N TYR A 46 -16.18 -2.14 4.95
CA TYR A 46 -15.51 -0.85 4.74
C TYR A 46 -14.08 -0.80 5.28
N GLN A 47 -13.86 -1.24 6.52
CA GLN A 47 -12.54 -1.21 7.14
C GLN A 47 -11.57 -2.12 6.37
N ARG A 48 -12.04 -3.28 5.92
CA ARG A 48 -11.26 -4.21 5.11
C ARG A 48 -10.85 -3.59 3.78
N LEU A 49 -11.81 -3.03 3.04
CA LEU A 49 -11.51 -2.34 1.78
C LEU A 49 -10.47 -1.23 1.98
N LEU A 50 -10.63 -0.43 3.04
CA LEU A 50 -9.69 0.64 3.36
C LEU A 50 -8.28 0.11 3.67
N GLN A 51 -8.19 -0.97 4.43
CA GLN A 51 -6.90 -1.60 4.77
C GLN A 51 -6.23 -2.20 3.52
N MET A 52 -6.98 -2.85 2.63
CA MET A 52 -6.48 -3.36 1.33
C MET A 52 -5.89 -2.25 0.46
N LEU A 53 -6.63 -1.14 0.31
CA LEU A 53 -6.17 0.00 -0.49
C LEU A 53 -4.92 0.65 0.12
N LYS A 54 -4.82 0.73 1.46
CA LYS A 54 -3.62 1.22 2.15
C LYS A 54 -2.43 0.28 2.01
N ALA A 55 -2.64 -1.03 2.06
CA ALA A 55 -1.59 -2.01 1.82
C ALA A 55 -1.06 -1.89 0.39
N PHE A 56 -1.96 -1.74 -0.59
CA PHE A 56 -1.57 -1.47 -1.97
C PHE A 56 -0.81 -0.15 -2.13
N GLU A 57 -1.24 0.93 -1.46
CA GLU A 57 -0.52 2.21 -1.46
C GLU A 57 0.92 2.08 -0.93
N ARG A 58 1.12 1.30 0.15
CA ARG A 58 2.45 1.01 0.70
C ARG A 58 3.30 0.24 -0.29
N GLN A 59 2.73 -0.75 -0.98
CA GLN A 59 3.44 -1.51 -2.00
C GLN A 59 3.87 -0.63 -3.19
N LEU A 60 3.01 0.30 -3.61
CA LEU A 60 3.36 1.29 -4.64
C LEU A 60 4.50 2.20 -4.17
N LYS A 61 4.49 2.65 -2.91
CA LYS A 61 5.57 3.48 -2.34
C LYS A 61 6.93 2.79 -2.34
N ILE A 62 6.99 1.51 -2.00
CA ILE A 62 8.24 0.71 -1.98
C ILE A 62 8.82 0.56 -3.38
N THR A 63 8.01 0.71 -4.42
CA THR A 63 8.43 0.45 -5.80
C THR A 63 8.38 1.72 -6.67
N ASP A 64 8.26 2.91 -6.06
CA ASP A 64 8.14 4.19 -6.75
C ASP A 64 9.47 4.96 -6.77
N ALA A 65 9.98 5.22 -7.97
CA ALA A 65 11.24 5.95 -8.16
C ALA A 65 11.24 7.33 -7.49
N GLU A 66 10.11 8.05 -7.53
CA GLU A 66 10.01 9.39 -6.94
C GLU A 66 10.07 9.38 -5.41
N THR A 67 9.57 8.32 -4.78
CA THR A 67 9.65 8.17 -3.32
C THR A 67 11.10 8.09 -2.88
N TYR A 68 11.91 7.30 -3.60
CA TYR A 68 13.34 7.24 -3.34
C TYR A 68 14.07 8.51 -3.74
N ALA A 69 13.78 9.09 -4.90
CA ALA A 69 14.41 10.33 -5.34
C ALA A 69 14.20 11.49 -4.33
N LYS A 70 13.02 11.60 -3.72
CA LYS A 70 12.74 12.58 -2.66
C LYS A 70 13.51 12.28 -1.37
N ALA A 71 13.50 11.03 -0.90
CA ALA A 71 14.24 10.63 0.30
C ALA A 71 15.75 10.87 0.13
N LEU A 72 16.30 10.49 -1.03
CA LEU A 72 17.69 10.69 -1.39
C LEU A 72 18.03 12.16 -1.62
N GLY A 73 17.12 12.96 -2.19
CA GLY A 73 17.31 14.41 -2.29
C GLY A 73 17.48 15.08 -0.93
N ILE A 74 16.72 14.64 0.08
CA ILE A 74 16.87 15.11 1.47
C ILE A 74 18.22 14.67 2.06
N ILE A 75 18.62 13.43 1.82
CA ILE A 75 19.90 12.88 2.30
C ILE A 75 21.10 13.58 1.62
N ASN A 76 21.07 13.74 0.30
CA ASN A 76 22.13 14.38 -0.48
C ASN A 76 22.27 15.88 -0.17
N ASN A 77 21.14 16.59 0.03
CA ASN A 77 21.17 17.98 0.49
C ASN A 77 21.83 18.11 1.88
N ARG A 78 21.77 17.07 2.72
CA ARG A 78 22.46 17.04 4.02
C ARG A 78 23.91 16.56 3.93
N LEU A 79 24.27 15.70 2.98
CA LEU A 79 25.60 15.08 2.88
C LEU A 79 26.56 15.75 1.87
N ARG A 80 26.11 16.72 1.06
CA ARG A 80 26.95 17.49 0.10
C ARG A 80 27.81 16.63 -0.85
N ARG A 81 27.45 15.38 -1.14
CA ARG A 81 28.15 14.53 -2.13
C ARG A 81 27.22 13.52 -2.81
N GLY A 82 27.32 13.44 -4.13
CA GLY A 82 27.15 12.19 -4.90
C GLY A 82 25.79 11.94 -5.53
N TYR A 83 25.82 11.60 -6.83
CA TYR A 83 24.72 10.91 -7.53
C TYR A 83 24.44 9.57 -6.84
N VAL A 84 23.17 9.26 -6.60
CA VAL A 84 22.75 7.99 -5.99
C VAL A 84 22.09 7.14 -7.06
N GLU A 85 22.68 5.98 -7.33
CA GLU A 85 22.25 5.08 -8.40
C GLU A 85 21.36 3.93 -7.89
N ARG A 86 21.56 3.52 -6.63
CA ARG A 86 20.93 2.37 -6.00
C ARG A 86 20.42 2.71 -4.61
N VAL A 87 19.29 2.14 -4.23
CA VAL A 87 18.76 2.18 -2.86
C VAL A 87 18.61 0.76 -2.32
N GLU A 88 19.03 0.59 -1.07
CA GLU A 88 18.73 -0.60 -0.28
C GLU A 88 17.61 -0.28 0.71
N VAL A 89 16.56 -1.09 0.69
CA VAL A 89 15.48 -1.02 1.68
C VAL A 89 15.59 -2.20 2.62
N GLU A 90 15.70 -1.87 3.90
CA GLU A 90 15.66 -2.82 5.01
C GLU A 90 14.31 -2.66 5.73
N PRO A 91 13.48 -3.71 5.77
CA PRO A 91 12.30 -3.76 6.62
C PRO A 91 12.66 -3.56 8.10
N ALA A 92 11.82 -2.84 8.84
CA ALA A 92 12.09 -2.49 10.24
C ALA A 92 11.96 -3.67 11.22
N ASP A 93 11.39 -4.79 10.78
CA ASP A 93 11.15 -6.00 11.57
C ASP A 93 12.37 -6.92 11.70
N GLY A 94 13.50 -6.60 11.04
CA GLY A 94 14.76 -7.32 11.19
C GLY A 94 14.78 -8.74 10.59
N GLU A 95 13.64 -9.24 10.11
CA GLU A 95 13.51 -10.50 9.38
C GLU A 95 13.85 -10.31 7.89
N THR A 96 15.13 -10.04 7.65
CA THR A 96 15.93 -10.34 6.45
C THR A 96 15.19 -10.61 5.13
N ILE A 97 15.03 -9.57 4.28
CA ILE A 97 15.51 -9.52 2.88
C ILE A 97 15.83 -8.06 2.57
N ARG A 98 17.11 -7.70 2.46
CA ARG A 98 17.50 -6.39 1.88
C ARG A 98 17.14 -6.40 0.41
N ARG A 99 16.26 -5.47 0.00
CA ARG A 99 15.92 -5.31 -1.42
C ARG A 99 16.70 -4.14 -1.97
N SER A 100 17.56 -4.43 -2.95
CA SER A 100 18.25 -3.43 -3.75
C SER A 100 17.41 -3.07 -4.96
N TYR A 101 17.22 -1.78 -5.20
CA TYR A 101 16.57 -1.27 -6.40
C TYR A 101 17.49 -0.28 -7.11
N PHE A 102 17.66 -0.45 -8.42
CA PHE A 102 18.22 0.61 -9.26
C PHE A 102 17.15 1.65 -9.53
N LEU A 103 17.45 2.92 -9.28
CA LEU A 103 16.45 3.99 -9.44
C LEU A 103 15.99 4.15 -10.89
N SER A 104 16.88 3.87 -11.85
CA SER A 104 16.58 3.89 -13.29
C SER A 104 15.59 2.82 -13.72
N GLU A 105 15.40 1.77 -12.92
CA GLU A 105 14.52 0.63 -13.23
C GLU A 105 13.16 0.75 -12.53
N LEU A 106 13.01 1.70 -11.60
CA LEU A 106 11.75 1.93 -10.92
C LEU A 106 10.84 2.84 -11.76
N PRO A 107 9.57 2.49 -11.95
CA PRO A 107 8.63 3.36 -12.62
C PRO A 107 8.24 4.54 -11.73
N ASN A 108 7.85 5.66 -12.36
CA ASN A 108 7.15 6.73 -11.67
C ASN A 108 5.70 6.31 -11.44
N ARG A 109 5.29 6.18 -10.17
CA ARG A 109 3.93 5.77 -9.79
C ARG A 109 3.13 6.91 -9.14
N GLN A 110 3.61 8.15 -9.23
CA GLN A 110 3.03 9.30 -8.53
C GLN A 110 1.56 9.55 -8.94
N ALA A 111 1.23 9.45 -10.22
CA ALA A 111 -0.15 9.62 -10.72
C ALA A 111 -1.09 8.57 -10.11
N VAL A 112 -0.71 7.29 -10.19
CA VAL A 112 -1.49 6.17 -9.64
C VAL A 112 -1.68 6.33 -8.12
N ARG A 113 -0.64 6.74 -7.41
CA ARG A 113 -0.72 7.00 -5.96
C ARG A 113 -1.65 8.18 -5.63
N SER A 114 -1.63 9.24 -6.44
CA SER A 114 -2.51 10.40 -6.26
C SER A 114 -3.97 10.01 -6.47
N GLU A 115 -4.27 9.20 -7.48
CA GLU A 115 -5.60 8.68 -7.74
C GLU A 115 -6.09 7.76 -6.62
N LEU A 116 -5.22 6.86 -6.14
CA LEU A 116 -5.52 5.97 -5.02
C LEU A 116 -5.84 6.75 -3.73
N ASN A 117 -5.05 7.78 -3.43
CA ASN A 117 -5.31 8.64 -2.27
C ASN A 117 -6.62 9.42 -2.40
N SER A 118 -6.94 9.88 -3.61
CA SER A 118 -8.22 10.54 -3.90
C SER A 118 -9.40 9.57 -3.73
N LEU A 119 -9.25 8.32 -4.16
CA LEU A 119 -10.26 7.27 -3.95
C LEU A 119 -10.48 7.00 -2.46
N ILE A 120 -9.39 6.83 -1.69
CA ILE A 120 -9.47 6.62 -0.23
C ILE A 120 -10.20 7.79 0.45
N ALA A 121 -9.88 9.04 0.09
CA ALA A 121 -10.55 10.22 0.63
C ALA A 121 -12.06 10.22 0.32
N ARG A 122 -12.44 9.93 -0.93
CA ARG A 122 -13.87 9.85 -1.30
C ARG A 122 -14.61 8.73 -0.57
N LEU A 123 -13.97 7.60 -0.31
CA LEU A 123 -14.55 6.51 0.47
C LEU A 123 -14.83 6.92 1.92
N HIS A 124 -13.96 7.75 2.51
CA HIS A 124 -14.19 8.36 3.82
C HIS A 124 -15.40 9.30 3.79
N ASP A 125 -15.43 10.24 2.86
CA ASP A 125 -16.52 11.23 2.73
C ASP A 125 -17.89 10.54 2.53
N THR A 126 -17.91 9.46 1.73
CA THR A 126 -19.13 8.69 1.43
C THR A 126 -19.66 7.94 2.66
N ARG A 127 -18.79 7.58 3.61
CA ARG A 127 -19.20 6.90 4.84
C ARG A 127 -19.66 7.88 5.93
N GLU A 128 -19.11 9.09 5.96
CA GLU A 128 -19.52 10.11 6.93
C GLU A 128 -20.85 10.78 6.55
N GLY A 129 -21.22 10.75 5.26
CA GLY A 129 -22.50 11.26 4.75
C GLY A 129 -23.65 10.24 4.70
N ALA A 130 -23.45 9.00 5.16
CA ALA A 130 -24.45 7.91 5.15
C ALA A 130 -24.94 7.60 6.57
#